data_AF-A0A3B9TBC1-F1
#
_entry.id   AF-A0A3B9TBC1-F1
#
_cell.length_a   1.000
_cell.length_b   1.000
_cell.length_c   1.000
_cell.angle_alpha   90.00
_cell.angle_beta   90.00
_cell.angle_gamma   90.00
#
_symmetry.space_group_name_H-M   'P 1'
#
loop_
_entity.id
_entity.type
_entity.pdbx_description
1 polymer ?
#
loop_
_entity_poly.entity_id
_entity_poly.type
_entity_poly.pdbx_seq_one_letter_code
_entity_poly.pdbx_strand_id
1 'polypeptide(L)'
;MNEFLTISFYGTAIVLMLIGLYAALAKKNLLKIVIGLSIIDSGLHLLFVAVGFISNGTAPIFSPEVLESAQQMVDPVPQALVLTAIVIGFATTAVALALVIRLYKHHNTAAIDEIKNLKW
;
A
#
# COMPACT_ATOMS: atom_id res chain seq x y z
N MET A 1 -16.00 -21.90 -4.40
CA MET A 1 -15.72 -21.00 -3.25
C MET A 1 -14.55 -20.04 -3.54
N ASN A 2 -13.49 -20.49 -4.22
CA ASN A 2 -12.28 -19.69 -4.43
C ASN A 2 -12.47 -18.49 -5.38
N GLU A 3 -13.26 -18.61 -6.45
CA GLU A 3 -13.48 -17.49 -7.38
C GLU A 3 -14.15 -16.27 -6.74
N PHE A 4 -15.14 -16.48 -5.88
CA PHE A 4 -15.81 -15.38 -5.17
C PHE A 4 -14.84 -14.65 -4.21
N LEU A 5 -13.98 -15.40 -3.53
CA LEU A 5 -12.95 -14.82 -2.66
C LEU A 5 -11.93 -14.03 -3.47
N THR A 6 -11.44 -14.57 -4.58
CA THR A 6 -10.51 -13.90 -5.48
C THR A 6 -11.09 -12.58 -6.01
N ILE A 7 -12.34 -12.58 -6.48
CA ILE A 7 -13.05 -11.38 -6.94
C ILE A 7 -13.19 -10.36 -5.80
N SER A 8 -13.50 -10.82 -4.58
CA SER A 8 -13.60 -9.95 -3.40
C SER A 8 -12.27 -9.28 -3.06
N PHE A 9 -11.13 -9.98 -3.18
CA PHE A 9 -9.81 -9.39 -2.93
C PHE A 9 -9.47 -8.31 -3.97
N TYR A 10 -9.68 -8.60 -5.26
CA TYR A 10 -9.49 -7.62 -6.33
C TYR A 10 -10.39 -6.39 -6.16
N GLY A 11 -11.68 -6.61 -5.86
CA GLY A 11 -12.63 -5.53 -5.62
C GLY A 11 -12.23 -4.66 -4.42
N THR A 12 -11.80 -5.28 -3.31
CA THR A 12 -11.35 -4.56 -2.11
C THR A 12 -10.10 -3.74 -2.40
N ALA A 13 -9.12 -4.30 -3.12
CA ALA A 13 -7.90 -3.59 -3.49
C ALA A 13 -8.18 -2.33 -4.31
N ILE A 14 -9.05 -2.45 -5.33
CA ILE A 14 -9.45 -1.32 -6.17
C ILE A 14 -10.19 -0.26 -5.35
N VAL A 15 -11.12 -0.67 -4.49
CA VAL A 15 -11.87 0.26 -3.63
C VAL A 15 -10.94 1.01 -2.68
N LEU A 16 -9.96 0.32 -2.06
CA LEU A 16 -8.95 0.97 -1.22
C LEU A 16 -8.13 1.99 -2.01
N MET A 17 -7.66 1.62 -3.21
CA MET A 17 -6.92 2.55 -4.07
C MET A 17 -7.76 3.78 -4.44
N LEU A 18 -9.05 3.61 -4.78
CA LEU A 18 -9.95 4.72 -5.11
C LEU A 18 -10.22 5.62 -3.90
N ILE A 19 -10.41 5.05 -2.70
CA ILE A 19 -10.59 5.82 -1.46
C ILE A 19 -9.33 6.60 -1.13
N GLY A 20 -8.15 5.98 -1.25
CA GLY A 20 -6.87 6.64 -1.02
C GLY A 20 -6.62 7.77 -2.02
N LEU A 21 -6.91 7.53 -3.31
CA LEU A 21 -6.81 8.54 -4.37
C LEU A 21 -7.75 9.71 -4.12
N TYR A 22 -9.00 9.44 -3.75
CA TYR A 22 -9.95 10.47 -3.37
C TYR A 22 -9.46 11.27 -2.15
N ALA A 23 -8.94 10.60 -1.12
CA ALA A 23 -8.41 11.27 0.06
C ALA A 23 -7.19 12.15 -0.28
N ALA A 24 -6.30 11.70 -1.15
CA ALA A 24 -5.13 12.46 -1.58
C ALA A 24 -5.49 13.71 -2.39
N LEU A 25 -6.54 13.65 -3.23
CA LEU A 25 -6.95 14.75 -4.10
C LEU A 25 -7.94 15.73 -3.45
N ALA A 26 -8.90 15.21 -2.67
CA ALA A 26 -9.99 16.03 -2.14
C ALA A 26 -9.66 16.70 -0.80
N LYS A 27 -8.67 16.20 -0.06
CA LYS A 27 -8.31 16.75 1.25
C LYS A 27 -7.23 17.83 1.09
N LYS A 28 -7.44 18.93 1.80
CA LYS A 28 -6.55 20.10 1.82
C LYS A 28 -5.50 20.05 2.92
N ASN A 29 -5.72 19.22 3.94
CA ASN A 29 -4.78 19.04 5.04
C ASN A 29 -3.69 18.05 4.60
N LEU A 30 -2.42 18.48 4.63
CA LEU A 30 -1.26 17.69 4.23
C LEU A 30 -1.18 16.33 4.95
N LEU A 31 -1.55 16.25 6.23
CA LEU A 31 -1.56 14.99 6.96
C LEU A 31 -2.58 14.00 6.37
N LYS A 32 -3.76 14.49 5.98
CA LYS A 32 -4.79 13.66 5.36
C LYS A 32 -4.38 13.21 3.96
N ILE A 33 -3.61 14.02 3.24
CA ILE A 33 -3.04 13.64 1.94
C ILE A 33 -2.03 12.50 2.12
N VAL A 34 -1.12 12.60 3.09
CA VAL A 34 -0.15 11.53 3.40
C VAL A 34 -0.86 10.22 3.76
N ILE A 35 -1.88 10.29 4.62
CA ILE A 35 -2.71 9.12 4.96
C ILE A 35 -3.40 8.56 3.72
N GLY A 36 -3.93 9.42 2.83
CA GLY A 36 -4.52 9.02 1.56
C GLY A 36 -3.54 8.22 0.68
N LEU A 37 -2.30 8.70 0.57
CA LEU A 37 -1.23 8.00 -0.15
C LEU A 37 -0.91 6.63 0.48
N SER A 38 -0.82 6.54 1.81
CA SER A 38 -0.58 5.26 2.50
C SER A 38 -1.73 4.25 2.30
N ILE A 39 -2.96 4.71 2.12
CA ILE A 39 -4.12 3.86 1.80
C ILE A 39 -4.00 3.30 0.37
N ILE A 40 -3.52 4.10 -0.59
CA ILE A 40 -3.24 3.64 -1.96
C ILE A 40 -2.19 2.52 -1.93
N ASP A 41 -1.07 2.74 -1.22
CA ASP A 41 -0.01 1.73 -1.08
C ASP A 41 -0.54 0.42 -0.48
N SER A 42 -1.40 0.51 0.54
CA SER A 42 -2.04 -0.67 1.14
C SER A 42 -2.92 -1.43 0.13
N GLY A 43 -3.66 -0.71 -0.72
CA GLY A 43 -4.45 -1.31 -1.81
C GLY A 43 -3.57 -1.99 -2.86
N LEU A 44 -2.43 -1.38 -3.21
CA LEU A 44 -1.43 -1.97 -4.12
C LEU A 44 -0.83 -3.25 -3.54
N HIS A 45 -0.42 -3.26 -2.26
CA HIS A 45 0.10 -4.47 -1.62
C HIS A 45 -0.92 -5.62 -1.67
N LEU A 46 -2.19 -5.33 -1.38
CA LEU A 46 -3.27 -6.31 -1.46
C LEU A 46 -3.44 -6.85 -2.89
N LEU A 47 -3.37 -5.97 -3.90
CA LEU A 47 -3.46 -6.35 -5.31
C LEU A 47 -2.34 -7.31 -5.72
N PHE A 48 -1.09 -6.98 -5.38
CA PHE A 48 0.06 -7.81 -5.72
C PHE A 48 0.03 -9.18 -5.04
N VAL A 49 -0.37 -9.24 -3.77
CA VAL A 49 -0.53 -10.52 -3.06
C VAL A 49 -1.65 -11.36 -3.68
N ALA A 50 -2.75 -10.73 -4.09
CA ALA A 50 -3.87 -11.42 -4.74
C ALA A 50 -3.48 -12.02 -6.11
N VAL A 51 -2.60 -11.35 -6.87
CA VAL A 51 -2.08 -11.87 -8.16
C VAL A 51 -1.21 -13.11 -7.96
N GLY A 52 -0.39 -13.15 -6.91
CA GLY A 52 0.48 -14.29 -6.62
C GLY A 52 -0.23 -15.49 -6.00
N PHE A 53 -1.50 -15.35 -5.61
CA PHE A 53 -2.23 -16.37 -4.87
C PHE A 53 -2.59 -17.58 -5.75
N ILE A 54 -2.16 -18.77 -5.31
CA ILE A 54 -2.50 -20.04 -5.94
C ILE A 54 -3.43 -20.81 -5.00
N SER A 55 -4.55 -21.30 -5.54
CA SER A 55 -5.51 -22.11 -4.78
C SER A 55 -4.87 -23.41 -4.29
N ASN A 56 -5.01 -23.72 -3.00
CA ASN A 56 -4.33 -24.86 -2.33
C ASN A 56 -2.79 -24.77 -2.35
N GLY A 57 -2.24 -23.58 -2.59
CA GLY A 57 -0.81 -23.33 -2.51
C GLY A 57 -0.33 -23.28 -1.06
N THR A 58 0.74 -24.01 -0.73
CA THR A 58 1.45 -23.85 0.55
C THR A 58 2.44 -22.67 0.48
N ALA A 59 2.91 -22.20 1.63
CA ALA A 59 3.93 -21.16 1.70
C ALA A 59 5.20 -21.61 0.96
N PRO A 60 5.90 -20.73 0.21
CA PRO A 60 7.11 -21.08 -0.53
C PRO A 60 8.32 -21.20 0.40
N ILE A 61 8.24 -22.11 1.37
CA ILE A 61 9.27 -22.40 2.37
C ILE A 61 9.54 -23.90 2.30
N PHE A 62 10.78 -24.26 1.98
CA PHE A 62 11.20 -25.65 1.97
C PHE A 62 11.27 -26.19 3.40
N SER A 63 10.27 -26.94 3.83
CA SER A 63 10.32 -27.74 5.05
C SER A 63 10.33 -29.24 4.71
N PRO A 64 10.92 -30.11 5.57
CA PRO A 64 10.95 -31.55 5.34
C PRO A 64 9.57 -32.18 5.12
N GLU A 65 8.55 -31.64 5.79
CA GLU A 65 7.14 -32.07 5.71
C GLU A 65 6.47 -31.73 4.36
N VAL A 66 6.96 -30.66 3.70
CA VAL A 66 6.47 -30.17 2.41
C VAL A 66 7.18 -30.87 1.23
N LEU A 67 8.28 -31.59 1.47
CA LEU A 67 8.96 -32.38 0.43
C LEU A 67 8.25 -33.72 0.13
N GLU A 68 7.58 -34.33 1.11
CA GLU A 68 6.78 -35.55 0.90
C GLU A 68 5.43 -35.25 0.23
N SER A 69 4.91 -34.07 0.49
CA SER A 69 3.65 -33.59 -0.08
C SER A 69 4.00 -32.74 -1.29
N ALA A 70 3.91 -33.28 -2.52
CA ALA A 70 4.07 -32.50 -3.76
C ALA A 70 2.94 -31.45 -3.95
N GLN A 71 2.77 -30.59 -2.95
CA GLN A 71 1.77 -29.55 -2.88
C GLN A 71 2.29 -28.34 -3.64
N GLN A 72 1.42 -27.78 -4.46
CA GLN A 72 1.68 -26.55 -5.18
C GLN A 72 2.11 -25.46 -4.18
N MET A 73 3.14 -24.68 -4.51
CA MET A 73 3.57 -23.54 -3.71
C MET A 73 3.01 -22.25 -4.32
N VAL A 74 2.71 -21.27 -3.47
CA VAL A 74 2.36 -19.90 -3.91
C VAL A 74 3.57 -19.24 -4.57
N ASP A 75 3.35 -18.38 -5.57
CA ASP A 75 4.45 -17.69 -6.26
C ASP A 75 5.22 -16.78 -5.29
N PRO A 76 6.54 -17.00 -5.08
CA PRO A 76 7.35 -16.15 -4.20
C PRO A 76 7.67 -14.78 -4.83
N VAL A 77 7.53 -14.60 -6.14
CA VAL A 77 7.93 -13.37 -6.84
C VAL A 77 7.09 -12.16 -6.39
N PRO A 78 5.73 -12.22 -6.38
CA PRO A 78 4.93 -11.11 -5.88
C PRO A 78 5.15 -10.83 -4.39
N GLN A 79 5.45 -11.84 -3.58
CA GLN A 79 5.73 -11.67 -2.15
C GLN A 79 7.01 -10.86 -1.91
N ALA A 80 8.08 -11.17 -2.64
CA ALA A 80 9.33 -10.41 -2.57
C ALA A 80 9.16 -8.96 -3.06
N LEU A 81 8.37 -8.76 -4.13
CA LEU A 81 8.08 -7.43 -4.66
C LEU A 81 7.29 -6.58 -3.65
N VAL A 82 6.30 -7.15 -2.97
CA VAL A 82 5.52 -6.45 -1.94
C VAL A 82 6.36 -6.10 -0.72
N LEU A 83 7.25 -6.99 -0.27
CA LEU A 83 8.14 -6.70 0.86
C LEU A 83 9.02 -5.46 0.59
N THR A 84 9.55 -5.34 -0.63
CA THR A 84 10.35 -4.17 -1.01
C THR A 84 9.50 -2.92 -1.14
N ALA A 85 8.30 -3.02 -1.72
CA ALA A 85 7.34 -1.92 -1.80
C ALA A 85 6.94 -1.38 -0.43
N ILE A 86 6.71 -2.24 0.56
CA ILE A 86 6.37 -1.83 1.94
C ILE A 86 7.49 -0.99 2.56
N VAL A 87 8.75 -1.40 2.40
CA VAL A 87 9.90 -0.68 2.96
C VAL A 87 10.07 0.69 2.30
N ILE A 88 9.91 0.76 0.96
CA ILE A 88 9.97 2.02 0.22
C ILE A 88 8.82 2.93 0.64
N GLY A 89 7.59 2.43 0.70
CA GLY A 89 6.40 3.17 1.14
C GLY A 89 6.53 3.70 2.58
N PHE A 90 7.15 2.92 3.48
CA PHE A 90 7.46 3.37 4.83
C PHE A 90 8.47 4.53 4.82
N ALA A 91 9.56 4.40 4.06
CA ALA A 91 10.57 5.45 3.97
C ALA A 91 10.03 6.75 3.36
N THR A 92 9.24 6.67 2.28
CA THR A 92 8.63 7.84 1.65
C THR A 92 7.60 8.50 2.56
N THR A 93 6.79 7.71 3.28
CA THR A 93 5.83 8.23 4.27
C THR A 93 6.55 8.95 5.42
N ALA A 94 7.66 8.39 5.92
CA ALA A 94 8.46 9.02 6.97
C ALA A 94 9.04 10.37 6.51
N VAL A 95 9.58 10.44 5.30
CA VAL A 95 10.09 11.69 4.71
C VAL A 95 8.95 12.70 4.51
N ALA A 96 7.79 12.25 4.00
CA ALA A 96 6.63 13.11 3.81
C ALA A 96 6.15 13.70 5.14
N LEU A 97 6.04 12.88 6.20
CA LEU A 97 5.68 13.36 7.54
C LEU A 97 6.72 14.34 8.10
N ALA A 98 8.01 14.08 7.92
CA ALA A 98 9.06 15.00 8.33
C ALA A 98 8.94 16.36 7.63
N LEU A 99 8.59 16.37 6.34
CA LEU A 99 8.30 17.60 5.59
C LEU A 99 7.05 18.31 6.11
N VAL A 100 5.97 17.57 6.40
CA VAL A 100 4.74 18.14 6.99
C VAL A 100 5.03 18.81 8.34
N ILE A 101 5.82 18.16 9.21
CA ILE A 101 6.24 18.73 10.49
C ILE A 101 7.07 20.01 10.27
N ARG A 102 7.99 20.01 9.30
CA ARG A 102 8.82 21.19 9.00
C ARG A 102 7.99 22.35 8.45
N LEU A 103 7.05 22.08 7.55
CA LEU A 103 6.12 23.07 7.01
C LEU A 103 5.23 23.66 8.11
N TYR A 104 4.70 22.79 8.98
CA TYR A 104 3.88 23.23 10.11
C TYR A 104 4.65 24.15 11.06
N LYS A 105 5.92 23.85 11.35
CA LYS A 105 6.76 24.73 12.19
C LYS A 105 7.01 26.12 11.58
N HIS A 106 7.06 26.22 10.25
CA HIS A 106 7.36 27.49 9.57
C HIS A 106 6.11 28.32 9.27
N HIS A 107 5.01 27.67 8.90
CA HIS A 107 3.79 28.34 8.46
C HIS A 107 2.65 28.28 9.50
N ASN A 108 2.82 27.53 10.60
CA ASN A 108 1.79 27.26 11.62
C ASN A 108 0.46 26.71 11.06
N THR A 109 0.48 26.17 9.84
CA THR A 109 -0.68 25.56 9.19
C THR A 109 -0.28 24.28 8.46
N ALA A 110 -1.21 23.34 8.42
CA ALA A 110 -1.11 22.10 7.65
C ALA A 110 -2.05 22.12 6.44
N ALA A 111 -2.73 23.23 6.16
CA ALA A 111 -3.59 23.39 4.99
C ALA A 111 -2.76 23.86 3.79
N ILE A 112 -2.83 23.11 2.69
CA ILE A 112 -2.04 23.39 1.49
C ILE A 112 -2.41 24.75 0.85
N ASP A 113 -3.67 25.14 0.94
CA ASP A 113 -4.23 26.37 0.35
C ASP A 113 -3.66 27.65 0.99
N GLU A 114 -3.25 27.56 2.26
CA GLU A 114 -2.73 28.66 3.06
C GLU A 114 -1.23 28.85 2.86
N ILE A 115 -0.54 27.83 2.34
CA ILE A 115 0.89 27.88 1.98
C ILE A 115 1.02 28.53 0.59
N LYS A 116 0.61 29.80 0.48
CA LYS A 116 0.47 30.54 -0.79
C LYS A 116 1.69 31.36 -1.22
N ASN A 117 2.87 31.10 -0.64
CA ASN A 117 4.10 31.86 -0.93
C ASN A 117 5.11 31.13 -1.84
N LEU A 118 4.67 30.16 -2.65
CA LEU A 118 5.47 29.73 -3.80
C LEU A 118 5.32 30.78 -4.91
N LYS A 119 5.96 31.94 -4.72
CA LYS A 119 6.25 32.84 -5.83
C LYS A 119 7.23 32.10 -6.74
N TRP A 120 6.77 31.73 -7.93
CA TRP A 120 7.63 31.29 -9.03
C TRP A 120 8.38 32.50 -9.59
#